data_AF-A0A183BI45-F1
#
_entry.id   AF-A0A183BI45-F1
#
_cell.length_a   1.000
_cell.length_b   1.000
_cell.length_c   1.000
_cell.angle_alpha   90.00
_cell.angle_beta   90.00
_cell.angle_gamma   90.00
#
_symmetry.space_group_name_H-M   'P 1'
#
loop_
_entity.id
_entity.type
_entity.pdbx_description
1 polymer ?
#
loop_
_entity_poly.entity_id
_entity_poly.type
_entity_poly.pdbx_seq_one_letter_code
_entity_poly.pdbx_strand_id
1 'polypeptide(L)'
;MLVNERKKHLHRVITKFVCSPDRSSIFSEMALSESAIHPIKEKTHEKEDVLPVLVLNSSHVVPPTVPYSAREKSMLLYAISSTQSLGWPWVFYAHAMVAPLLFGLWLLFYTDFPESHKFVGLRERAVISQGKTSAETAITGFVPYRAILKNKVVLVVWLNSFADIVTIVFITTYMPVYVAKVLRYGVRETGIWSALPGLVQLPLRPVLGIASDRLRCISEMNKMRVFNSVALVGSALCFALVGFVPENLPMLAVIIMTINTASTAANTGGLYKCGTFVSRQYAHFVVAGIQFEKSVTLFVSPLLFSFFITDESSVVQWRAVFLGMFVILTMANAFFLFMVTDQPADFTNLRLMEGEERIQTK
;
A
#
# COMPACT_ATOMS: atom_id res chain seq x y z
N MET A 1 -2.96 41.64 -10.68
CA MET A 1 -3.22 42.01 -9.27
C MET A 1 -3.63 40.82 -8.39
N LEU A 2 -4.73 40.12 -8.67
CA LEU A 2 -5.32 39.08 -7.79
C LEU A 2 -4.35 38.02 -7.22
N VAL A 3 -3.38 37.54 -8.00
CA VAL A 3 -2.38 36.55 -7.54
C VAL A 3 -1.45 37.11 -6.45
N ASN A 4 -1.14 38.41 -6.49
CA ASN A 4 -0.25 39.06 -5.53
C ASN A 4 -0.94 39.28 -4.18
N GLU A 5 -2.24 39.60 -4.18
CA GLU A 5 -3.02 39.72 -2.95
C GLU A 5 -3.23 38.35 -2.27
N ARG A 6 -3.46 37.27 -3.04
CA ARG A 6 -3.49 35.91 -2.47
C ARG A 6 -2.16 35.51 -1.82
N LYS A 7 -1.01 35.83 -2.45
CA LYS A 7 0.31 35.58 -1.84
C LYS A 7 0.54 36.40 -0.57
N LYS A 8 0.16 37.69 -0.54
CA LYS A 8 0.25 38.52 0.68
C LYS A 8 -0.67 38.01 1.80
N HIS A 9 -1.89 37.59 1.47
CA HIS A 9 -2.84 37.06 2.45
C HIS A 9 -2.31 35.75 3.06
N LEU A 10 -1.90 34.80 2.22
CA LEU A 10 -1.32 33.52 2.67
C LEU A 10 -0.06 33.75 3.55
N HIS A 11 0.79 34.70 3.18
CA HIS A 11 1.98 35.02 3.97
C HIS A 11 1.62 35.59 5.35
N ARG A 12 0.61 36.48 5.47
CA ARG A 12 0.13 36.99 6.77
C ARG A 12 -0.46 35.89 7.65
N VAL A 13 -1.22 34.95 7.07
CA VAL A 13 -1.79 33.81 7.79
C VAL A 13 -0.67 32.92 8.35
N ILE A 14 0.31 32.56 7.52
CA ILE A 14 1.47 31.76 7.94
C ILE A 14 2.28 32.47 9.03
N THR A 15 2.55 33.77 8.90
CA THR A 15 3.33 34.51 9.90
C THR A 15 2.59 34.64 11.24
N LYS A 16 1.25 34.81 11.25
CA LYS A 16 0.46 34.73 12.49
C LYS A 16 0.49 33.33 13.12
N PHE A 17 0.43 32.27 12.29
CA PHE A 17 0.43 30.88 12.75
C PHE A 17 1.75 30.47 13.44
N VAL A 18 2.88 31.05 13.02
CA VAL A 18 4.21 30.77 13.58
C VAL A 18 4.47 31.52 14.90
N CYS A 19 3.81 32.66 15.15
CA CYS A 19 4.14 33.56 16.26
C CYS A 19 3.10 33.66 17.40
N SER A 20 1.93 33.01 17.30
CA SER A 20 0.89 33.06 18.36
C SER A 20 1.04 31.91 19.38
N PRO A 21 1.10 32.17 20.70
CA PRO A 21 1.15 31.11 21.71
C PRO A 21 -0.18 30.36 21.90
N ASP A 22 -1.31 30.99 21.58
CA ASP A 22 -2.66 30.44 21.79
C ASP A 22 -3.21 29.87 20.47
N ARG A 23 -3.56 28.58 20.49
CA ARG A 23 -4.05 27.82 19.32
C ARG A 23 -5.58 27.77 19.25
N SER A 24 -6.29 28.22 20.29
CA SER A 24 -7.75 28.11 20.39
C SER A 24 -8.49 29.11 19.50
N SER A 25 -7.98 30.34 19.40
CA SER A 25 -8.59 31.43 18.61
C SER A 25 -8.45 31.25 17.09
N ILE A 26 -7.43 30.52 16.63
CA ILE A 26 -7.09 30.37 15.22
C ILE A 26 -8.18 29.62 14.43
N PHE A 27 -8.82 28.61 15.04
CA PHE A 27 -9.86 27.82 14.37
C PHE A 27 -11.16 28.62 14.12
N SER A 28 -11.51 29.58 15.00
CA SER A 28 -12.69 30.43 14.80
C SER A 28 -12.54 31.44 13.66
N GLU A 29 -11.38 32.10 13.52
CA GLU A 29 -11.15 33.02 12.39
C GLU A 29 -11.09 32.26 11.05
N MET A 30 -10.57 31.02 11.04
CA MET A 30 -10.46 30.24 9.81
C MET A 30 -11.84 29.81 9.26
N ALA A 31 -12.75 29.41 10.15
CA ALA A 31 -14.15 29.10 9.79
C ALA A 31 -14.94 30.34 9.30
N LEU A 32 -14.64 31.53 9.83
CA LEU A 32 -15.25 32.79 9.38
C LEU A 32 -14.72 33.29 8.03
N SER A 33 -13.52 32.87 7.60
CA SER A 33 -12.98 33.19 6.28
C SER A 33 -13.64 32.38 5.16
N GLU A 34 -14.04 31.15 5.44
CA GLU A 34 -14.59 30.23 4.42
C GLU A 34 -16.02 30.62 3.98
N SER A 35 -16.82 31.18 4.89
CA SER A 35 -18.17 31.69 4.59
C SER A 35 -18.18 32.98 3.74
N ALA A 36 -17.06 33.70 3.67
CA ALA A 36 -16.94 34.94 2.89
C ALA A 36 -16.61 34.73 1.40
N ILE A 37 -16.27 33.50 0.98
CA ILE A 37 -15.72 33.22 -0.36
C ILE A 37 -16.80 32.82 -1.38
N HIS A 38 -18.03 32.50 -0.95
CA HIS A 38 -19.15 32.21 -1.85
C HIS A 38 -20.31 33.21 -1.74
N PRO A 39 -20.39 34.16 -2.68
CA PRO A 39 -21.68 34.64 -3.15
C PRO A 39 -21.70 34.88 -4.67
N ILE A 40 -22.07 33.86 -5.46
CA ILE A 40 -22.63 34.10 -6.80
C ILE A 40 -23.99 33.40 -6.86
N LYS A 41 -25.02 34.22 -7.08
CA LYS A 41 -26.43 33.84 -7.04
C LYS A 41 -26.84 33.06 -8.28
N GLU A 42 -27.68 32.07 -8.05
CA GLU A 42 -28.68 31.57 -8.98
C GLU A 42 -29.56 32.75 -9.48
N LYS A 43 -29.75 32.86 -10.80
CA LYS A 43 -30.74 33.74 -11.42
C LYS A 43 -31.36 33.04 -12.63
N THR A 44 -32.66 32.81 -12.56
CA THR A 44 -33.50 32.25 -13.61
C THR A 44 -34.13 33.34 -14.49
N HIS A 45 -34.62 32.91 -15.67
CA HIS A 45 -35.44 33.62 -16.66
C HIS A 45 -34.80 34.76 -17.47
N GLU A 46 -34.69 34.55 -18.79
CA GLU A 46 -35.69 35.06 -19.76
C GLU A 46 -35.78 34.13 -20.99
N LYS A 47 -36.57 34.45 -22.03
CA LYS A 47 -37.20 33.49 -22.98
C LYS A 47 -37.09 33.93 -24.47
N GLU A 48 -37.57 33.08 -25.40
CA GLU A 48 -37.81 33.34 -26.86
C GLU A 48 -36.53 33.37 -27.74
N ASP A 49 -36.44 32.82 -28.98
CA ASP A 49 -37.39 32.18 -29.93
C ASP A 49 -36.63 31.14 -30.84
N VAL A 50 -37.14 29.94 -31.21
CA VAL A 50 -37.93 29.57 -32.44
C VAL A 50 -37.12 29.77 -33.77
N LEU A 51 -36.88 28.84 -34.72
CA LEU A 51 -37.51 27.60 -35.30
C LEU A 51 -36.46 26.45 -35.58
N PRO A 52 -36.84 25.26 -36.16
CA PRO A 52 -35.98 24.05 -36.30
C PRO A 52 -35.67 23.58 -37.76
N VAL A 53 -35.32 22.28 -37.91
CA VAL A 53 -35.30 21.38 -39.11
C VAL A 53 -33.90 20.96 -39.65
N LEU A 54 -33.50 19.71 -39.35
CA LEU A 54 -33.24 18.65 -40.37
C LEU A 54 -33.03 17.27 -39.71
N VAL A 55 -33.77 16.26 -40.18
CA VAL A 55 -33.70 14.86 -39.71
C VAL A 55 -33.28 13.94 -40.87
N LEU A 56 -32.15 13.23 -40.71
CA LEU A 56 -31.79 11.97 -41.41
C LEU A 56 -30.76 11.26 -40.50
N ASN A 57 -31.11 10.31 -39.65
CA ASN A 57 -31.52 8.90 -39.86
C ASN A 57 -30.36 7.93 -40.17
N SER A 58 -30.35 6.79 -39.44
CA SER A 58 -29.63 5.52 -39.70
C SER A 58 -28.09 5.57 -39.65
N SER A 59 -27.41 5.01 -38.65
CA SER A 59 -27.49 3.57 -38.31
C SER A 59 -26.92 3.26 -36.92
N HIS A 60 -27.62 2.43 -36.15
CA HIS A 60 -27.15 1.96 -34.83
C HIS A 60 -26.14 0.81 -34.98
N VAL A 61 -24.91 1.00 -34.48
CA VAL A 61 -24.00 -0.11 -34.18
C VAL A 61 -24.16 -0.48 -32.71
N VAL A 62 -24.89 -1.57 -32.45
CA VAL A 62 -25.04 -2.16 -31.11
C VAL A 62 -23.85 -3.08 -30.86
N PRO A 63 -23.01 -2.86 -29.82
CA PRO A 63 -21.99 -3.83 -29.44
C PRO A 63 -22.64 -5.06 -28.77
N PRO A 64 -22.12 -6.27 -28.98
CA PRO A 64 -22.79 -7.50 -28.57
C PRO A 64 -22.82 -7.67 -27.05
N THR A 65 -24.01 -7.93 -26.50
CA THR A 65 -24.22 -8.32 -25.12
C THR A 65 -23.72 -9.75 -24.89
N VAL A 66 -22.60 -9.91 -24.17
CA VAL A 66 -22.14 -11.24 -23.73
C VAL A 66 -22.89 -11.64 -22.46
N PRO A 67 -23.57 -12.80 -22.41
CA PRO A 67 -24.26 -13.24 -21.21
C PRO A 67 -23.28 -13.92 -20.23
N TYR A 68 -23.10 -13.34 -19.04
CA TYR A 68 -22.34 -13.98 -17.96
C TYR A 68 -23.21 -14.25 -16.73
N SER A 69 -22.97 -15.43 -16.15
CA SER A 69 -23.81 -16.05 -15.15
C SER A 69 -23.55 -15.55 -13.73
N ALA A 70 -24.51 -15.78 -12.84
CA ALA A 70 -24.50 -15.25 -11.49
C ALA A 70 -23.48 -15.96 -10.57
N ARG A 71 -22.25 -15.43 -10.44
CA ARG A 71 -21.33 -15.85 -9.38
C ARG A 71 -20.22 -14.87 -8.95
N GLU A 72 -20.53 -13.59 -8.69
CA GLU A 72 -19.52 -12.64 -8.17
C GLU A 72 -20.09 -11.46 -7.35
N LYS A 73 -21.09 -11.74 -6.48
CA LYS A 73 -21.84 -10.68 -5.77
C LYS A 73 -21.07 -9.92 -4.67
N SER A 74 -19.85 -10.34 -4.31
CA SER A 74 -19.09 -9.71 -3.23
C SER A 74 -18.45 -8.37 -3.62
N MET A 75 -18.02 -8.21 -4.88
CA MET A 75 -17.27 -7.01 -5.28
C MET A 75 -18.11 -5.95 -6.02
N LEU A 76 -19.22 -6.37 -6.62
CA LEU A 76 -20.14 -5.46 -7.31
C LEU A 76 -20.74 -4.39 -6.37
N LEU A 77 -20.79 -4.61 -5.05
CA LEU A 77 -21.31 -3.64 -4.08
C LEU A 77 -20.53 -2.29 -4.08
N TYR A 78 -19.22 -2.28 -4.30
CA TYR A 78 -18.43 -1.05 -4.39
C TYR A 78 -18.58 -0.34 -5.75
N ALA A 79 -18.65 -1.11 -6.83
CA ALA A 79 -18.81 -0.56 -8.18
C ALA A 79 -20.25 -0.07 -8.47
N ILE A 80 -21.26 -0.64 -7.81
CA ILE A 80 -22.68 -0.27 -7.98
C ILE A 80 -23.07 0.91 -7.07
N SER A 81 -22.58 0.96 -5.82
CA SER A 81 -22.94 2.04 -4.88
C SER A 81 -22.50 3.42 -5.36
N SER A 82 -21.36 3.50 -6.06
CA SER A 82 -20.74 4.76 -6.46
C SER A 82 -21.41 5.49 -7.63
N THR A 83 -22.22 4.82 -8.48
CA THR A 83 -22.59 5.41 -9.80
C THR A 83 -24.08 5.53 -10.15
N GLN A 84 -25.04 4.81 -9.54
CA GLN A 84 -26.45 4.88 -10.01
C GLN A 84 -27.60 4.93 -8.99
N SER A 85 -27.40 4.79 -7.66
CA SER A 85 -28.54 4.90 -6.71
C SER A 85 -28.26 5.49 -5.34
N LEU A 86 -27.04 5.31 -4.78
CA LEU A 86 -26.73 5.74 -3.40
C LEU A 86 -25.60 6.80 -3.32
N GLY A 87 -24.91 7.04 -4.44
CA GLY A 87 -23.82 8.02 -4.54
C GLY A 87 -22.53 7.59 -3.82
N TRP A 88 -21.45 8.29 -4.15
CA TRP A 88 -20.14 8.06 -3.54
C TRP A 88 -20.09 8.15 -1.99
N PRO A 89 -20.91 8.96 -1.27
CA PRO A 89 -20.85 9.04 0.19
C PRO A 89 -21.18 7.70 0.89
N TRP A 90 -21.97 6.82 0.25
CA TRP A 90 -22.35 5.53 0.82
C TRP A 90 -21.15 4.62 1.14
N VAL A 91 -20.04 4.78 0.41
CA VAL A 91 -18.78 4.08 0.66
C VAL A 91 -18.23 4.41 2.06
N PHE A 92 -18.37 5.66 2.51
CA PHE A 92 -17.89 6.10 3.82
C PHE A 92 -18.81 5.59 4.95
N TYR A 93 -20.13 5.64 4.75
CA TYR A 93 -21.09 5.11 5.72
C TYR A 93 -20.94 3.59 5.91
N ALA A 94 -20.70 2.83 4.82
CA ALA A 94 -20.44 1.40 4.90
C ALA A 94 -19.20 1.07 5.74
N HIS A 95 -18.09 1.80 5.56
CA HIS A 95 -16.90 1.65 6.41
C HIS A 95 -17.19 2.03 7.88
N ALA A 96 -17.91 3.13 8.10
CA ALA A 96 -18.27 3.61 9.44
C ALA A 96 -19.20 2.66 10.20
N MET A 97 -19.97 1.80 9.51
CA MET A 97 -20.75 0.72 10.14
C MET A 97 -19.90 -0.52 10.45
N VAL A 98 -18.99 -0.90 9.56
CA VAL A 98 -18.17 -2.12 9.72
C VAL A 98 -17.05 -1.94 10.76
N ALA A 99 -16.43 -0.77 10.84
CA ALA A 99 -15.30 -0.55 11.74
C ALA A 99 -15.66 -0.70 13.25
N PRO A 100 -16.78 -0.16 13.77
CA PRO A 100 -17.21 -0.38 15.15
C PRO A 100 -17.54 -1.84 15.46
N LEU A 101 -18.09 -2.59 14.50
CA LEU A 101 -18.38 -4.03 14.66
C LEU A 101 -17.09 -4.84 14.81
N LEU A 102 -16.08 -4.56 13.97
CA LEU A 102 -14.76 -5.19 14.07
C LEU A 102 -14.02 -4.77 15.35
N PHE A 103 -14.14 -3.51 15.77
CA PHE A 103 -13.57 -3.03 17.03
C PHE A 103 -14.22 -3.67 18.26
N GLY A 104 -15.56 -3.82 18.27
CA GLY A 104 -16.27 -4.56 19.30
C GLY A 104 -15.86 -6.03 19.36
N LEU A 105 -15.66 -6.68 18.20
CA LEU A 105 -15.11 -8.03 18.15
C LEU A 105 -13.69 -8.10 18.72
N TRP A 106 -12.83 -7.13 18.40
CA TRP A 106 -11.48 -7.04 18.96
C TRP A 106 -11.50 -6.90 20.49
N LEU A 107 -12.34 -6.02 21.04
CA LEU A 107 -12.50 -5.85 22.49
C LEU A 107 -12.97 -7.13 23.23
N LEU A 108 -13.72 -8.00 22.55
CA LEU A 108 -14.23 -9.25 23.14
C LEU A 108 -13.22 -10.41 23.10
N PHE A 109 -12.29 -10.42 22.15
CA PHE A 109 -11.43 -11.58 21.87
C PHE A 109 -9.91 -11.33 22.00
N TYR A 110 -9.46 -10.08 22.03
CA TYR A 110 -8.03 -9.76 22.12
C TYR A 110 -7.48 -9.92 23.54
N THR A 111 -6.25 -10.42 23.66
CA THR A 111 -5.50 -10.49 24.92
C THR A 111 -4.01 -10.53 24.59
N ASP A 112 -3.18 -9.75 25.29
CA ASP A 112 -1.74 -9.62 24.98
C ASP A 112 -0.92 -10.89 25.22
N PHE A 113 -1.31 -11.70 26.22
CA PHE A 113 -0.61 -12.93 26.58
C PHE A 113 -1.51 -14.16 26.37
N PRO A 114 -0.97 -15.26 25.79
CA PRO A 114 -1.72 -16.51 25.63
C PRO A 114 -2.08 -17.15 26.98
N GLU A 115 -1.40 -16.75 28.05
CA GLU A 115 -1.58 -17.28 29.40
C GLU A 115 -2.84 -16.76 30.10
N SER A 116 -3.30 -15.56 29.71
CA SER A 116 -4.51 -14.91 30.22
C SER A 116 -5.73 -15.09 29.32
N HIS A 117 -5.56 -15.71 28.14
CA HIS A 117 -6.64 -15.91 27.16
C HIS A 117 -7.51 -17.12 27.53
N LYS A 118 -8.81 -16.88 27.75
CA LYS A 118 -9.75 -17.88 28.27
C LYS A 118 -9.95 -19.11 27.37
N PHE A 119 -9.64 -19.02 26.09
CA PHE A 119 -9.85 -20.10 25.12
C PHE A 119 -8.57 -20.91 24.81
N VAL A 120 -7.41 -20.52 25.35
CA VAL A 120 -6.13 -21.23 25.12
C VAL A 120 -6.00 -22.39 26.10
N GLY A 121 -5.91 -23.61 25.58
CA GLY A 121 -5.73 -24.82 26.38
C GLY A 121 -4.29 -25.03 26.86
N LEU A 122 -4.10 -25.75 27.98
CA LEU A 122 -2.76 -26.06 28.52
C LEU A 122 -1.83 -26.74 27.49
N ARG A 123 -2.37 -27.61 26.64
CA ARG A 123 -1.62 -28.32 25.59
C ARG A 123 -1.14 -27.37 24.49
N GLU A 124 -1.95 -26.40 24.12
CA GLU A 124 -1.60 -25.35 23.15
C GLU A 124 -0.58 -24.39 23.75
N ARG A 125 -0.80 -23.91 24.99
CA ARG A 125 0.17 -23.07 25.72
C ARG A 125 1.54 -23.74 25.82
N ALA A 126 1.58 -25.04 26.09
CA ALA A 126 2.84 -25.81 26.11
C ALA A 126 3.57 -25.78 24.76
N VAL A 127 2.86 -25.91 23.63
CA VAL A 127 3.46 -25.78 22.28
C VAL A 127 3.89 -24.34 21.98
N ILE A 128 3.08 -23.34 22.34
CA ILE A 128 3.38 -21.91 22.11
C ILE A 128 4.59 -21.43 22.92
N SER A 129 4.83 -22.01 24.11
CA SER A 129 5.99 -21.72 24.95
C SER A 129 7.20 -22.60 24.62
N GLN A 130 7.04 -23.66 23.83
CA GLN A 130 8.13 -24.56 23.45
C GLN A 130 9.14 -23.83 22.57
N GLY A 131 10.41 -23.81 23.00
CA GLY A 131 11.50 -23.16 22.26
C GLY A 131 11.59 -21.64 22.43
N LYS A 132 10.75 -21.01 23.27
CA LYS A 132 10.93 -19.61 23.70
C LYS A 132 11.79 -19.56 24.95
N THR A 133 12.85 -18.77 24.91
CA THR A 133 13.66 -18.46 26.09
C THR A 133 12.88 -17.51 26.99
N SER A 134 13.02 -17.60 28.33
CA SER A 134 12.39 -16.64 29.25
C SER A 134 12.70 -15.17 28.92
N ALA A 135 13.86 -14.93 28.29
CA ALA A 135 14.32 -13.61 27.86
C ALA A 135 13.84 -13.19 26.45
N GLU A 136 13.27 -14.10 25.65
CA GLU A 136 12.47 -13.74 24.46
C GLU A 136 11.01 -13.44 24.86
N THR A 137 10.51 -14.07 25.92
CA THR A 137 9.17 -13.84 26.47
C THR A 137 9.10 -12.54 27.30
N ALA A 138 10.18 -12.18 27.98
CA ALA A 138 10.28 -10.94 28.75
C ALA A 138 10.68 -9.75 27.84
N ILE A 139 9.69 -8.99 27.37
CA ILE A 139 9.88 -7.68 26.72
C ILE A 139 10.26 -6.63 27.79
N THR A 140 11.37 -6.85 28.48
CA THR A 140 11.85 -6.03 29.61
C THR A 140 13.27 -5.49 29.41
N GLY A 141 13.96 -5.90 28.34
CA GLY A 141 15.28 -5.40 27.97
C GLY A 141 15.21 -4.14 27.09
N PHE A 142 16.21 -3.27 27.21
CA PHE A 142 16.43 -2.15 26.31
C PHE A 142 16.55 -2.64 24.85
N VAL A 143 15.93 -1.93 23.90
CA VAL A 143 16.04 -2.26 22.47
C VAL A 143 17.37 -1.71 21.93
N PRO A 144 18.26 -2.54 21.36
CA PRO A 144 19.58 -2.12 20.91
C PRO A 144 19.52 -1.40 19.55
N TYR A 145 18.81 -0.25 19.50
CA TYR A 145 18.52 0.50 18.27
C TYR A 145 19.75 0.72 17.39
N ARG A 146 20.88 1.12 17.99
CA ARG A 146 22.14 1.39 17.26
C ARG A 146 22.74 0.14 16.61
N ALA A 147 22.53 -1.04 17.18
CA ALA A 147 22.99 -2.30 16.60
C ALA A 147 22.09 -2.75 15.46
N ILE A 148 20.76 -2.61 15.63
CA ILE A 148 19.77 -2.93 14.59
C ILE A 148 19.97 -2.03 13.36
N LEU A 149 20.06 -0.70 13.57
CA LEU A 149 20.28 0.29 12.49
C LEU A 149 21.61 0.12 11.73
N LYS A 150 22.59 -0.60 12.30
CA LYS A 150 23.88 -0.91 11.65
C LYS A 150 23.95 -2.31 11.05
N ASN A 151 22.95 -3.17 11.29
CA ASN A 151 22.99 -4.55 10.83
C ASN A 151 22.75 -4.60 9.31
N LYS A 152 23.72 -5.13 8.57
CA LYS A 152 23.68 -5.20 7.10
C LYS A 152 22.45 -5.94 6.57
N VAL A 153 22.03 -7.02 7.23
CA VAL A 153 20.87 -7.82 6.79
C VAL A 153 19.57 -7.05 7.00
N VAL A 154 19.42 -6.36 8.15
CA VAL A 154 18.26 -5.49 8.41
C VAL A 154 18.18 -4.35 7.39
N LEU A 155 19.31 -3.71 7.07
CA LEU A 155 19.37 -2.66 6.04
C LEU A 155 18.99 -3.17 4.65
N VAL A 156 19.37 -4.40 4.30
CA VAL A 156 18.98 -5.02 3.02
C VAL A 156 17.52 -5.45 3.00
N VAL A 157 16.97 -5.90 4.12
CA VAL A 157 15.52 -6.15 4.29
C VAL A 157 14.74 -4.85 4.08
N TRP A 158 15.18 -3.74 4.68
CA TRP A 158 14.58 -2.40 4.50
C TRP A 158 14.71 -1.87 3.06
N LEU A 159 15.85 -2.08 2.39
CA LEU A 159 15.98 -1.78 0.96
C LEU A 159 14.98 -2.57 0.10
N ASN A 160 14.70 -3.82 0.46
CA ASN A 160 13.75 -4.68 -0.26
C ASN A 160 12.30 -4.31 0.04
N SER A 161 11.95 -4.04 1.30
CA SER A 161 10.61 -3.55 1.65
C SER A 161 10.32 -2.22 1.00
N PHE A 162 11.28 -1.28 0.95
CA PHE A 162 11.08 -0.01 0.27
C PHE A 162 10.72 -0.21 -1.21
N ALA A 163 11.44 -1.06 -1.95
CA ALA A 163 11.15 -1.34 -3.36
C ALA A 163 9.78 -2.04 -3.59
N ASP A 164 9.42 -2.98 -2.71
CA ASP A 164 8.12 -3.68 -2.72
C ASP A 164 6.96 -2.73 -2.35
N ILE A 165 7.17 -1.85 -1.36
CA ILE A 165 6.20 -0.84 -0.92
C ILE A 165 5.98 0.21 -2.01
N VAL A 166 7.03 0.73 -2.64
CA VAL A 166 6.92 1.66 -3.77
C VAL A 166 6.13 1.00 -4.91
N THR A 167 6.38 -0.28 -5.19
CA THR A 167 5.61 -1.05 -6.18
C THR A 167 4.11 -1.13 -5.84
N ILE A 168 3.78 -1.52 -4.60
CA ILE A 168 2.39 -1.67 -4.16
C ILE A 168 1.66 -0.32 -4.13
N VAL A 169 2.30 0.73 -3.61
CA VAL A 169 1.73 2.10 -3.60
C VAL A 169 1.55 2.60 -5.03
N PHE A 170 2.55 2.47 -5.89
CA PHE A 170 2.49 2.93 -7.28
C PHE A 170 1.31 2.31 -8.03
N ILE A 171 1.12 0.99 -7.94
CA ILE A 171 -0.01 0.32 -8.60
C ILE A 171 -1.34 0.74 -7.97
N THR A 172 -1.45 0.75 -6.64
CA THR A 172 -2.71 1.09 -5.95
C THR A 172 -3.16 2.52 -6.25
N THR A 173 -2.21 3.47 -6.40
CA THR A 173 -2.51 4.89 -6.62
C THR A 173 -2.62 5.26 -8.10
N TYR A 174 -1.77 4.74 -8.98
CA TYR A 174 -1.67 5.20 -10.37
C TYR A 174 -2.18 4.23 -11.43
N MET A 175 -2.46 2.97 -11.11
CA MET A 175 -3.15 2.08 -12.05
C MET A 175 -4.49 2.65 -12.53
N PRO A 176 -5.36 3.28 -11.68
CA PRO A 176 -6.58 3.92 -12.18
C PRO A 176 -6.30 5.02 -13.21
N VAL A 177 -5.23 5.80 -13.02
CA VAL A 177 -4.82 6.85 -13.95
C VAL A 177 -4.36 6.24 -15.27
N TYR A 178 -3.50 5.21 -15.22
CA TYR A 178 -3.02 4.50 -16.41
C TYR A 178 -4.18 3.86 -17.21
N VAL A 179 -5.09 3.17 -16.52
CA VAL A 179 -6.23 2.48 -17.13
C VAL A 179 -7.22 3.47 -17.77
N ALA A 180 -7.45 4.64 -17.14
CA ALA A 180 -8.32 5.68 -17.71
C ALA A 180 -7.66 6.50 -18.82
N LYS A 181 -6.38 6.88 -18.68
CA LYS A 181 -5.70 7.86 -19.54
C LYS A 181 -4.92 7.24 -20.70
N VAL A 182 -4.22 6.13 -20.44
CA VAL A 182 -3.42 5.43 -21.45
C VAL A 182 -4.25 4.36 -22.15
N LEU A 183 -4.95 3.52 -21.38
CA LEU A 183 -5.77 2.44 -21.94
C LEU A 183 -7.18 2.89 -22.38
N ARG A 184 -7.55 4.15 -22.07
CA ARG A 184 -8.81 4.82 -22.48
C ARG A 184 -10.10 4.11 -22.06
N TYR A 185 -10.08 3.34 -20.96
CA TYR A 185 -11.28 2.75 -20.38
C TYR A 185 -12.20 3.79 -19.71
N GLY A 186 -13.50 3.53 -19.68
CA GLY A 186 -14.47 4.36 -18.96
C GLY A 186 -14.28 4.31 -17.44
N VAL A 187 -14.89 5.25 -16.72
CA VAL A 187 -14.75 5.37 -15.24
C VAL A 187 -15.19 4.08 -14.52
N ARG A 188 -16.32 3.48 -14.94
CA ARG A 188 -16.84 2.23 -14.38
C ARG A 188 -15.87 1.06 -14.57
N GLU A 189 -15.32 0.94 -15.77
CA GLU A 189 -14.39 -0.13 -16.15
C GLU A 189 -13.05 0.06 -15.43
N THR A 190 -12.55 1.29 -15.38
CA THR A 190 -11.36 1.68 -14.62
C THR A 190 -11.48 1.27 -13.15
N GLY A 191 -12.63 1.51 -12.51
CA GLY A 191 -12.89 1.08 -11.13
C GLY A 191 -12.85 -0.43 -10.94
N ILE A 192 -13.38 -1.21 -11.90
CA ILE A 192 -13.34 -2.68 -11.87
C ILE A 192 -11.91 -3.20 -12.09
N TRP A 193 -11.24 -2.75 -13.16
CA TRP A 193 -9.91 -3.22 -13.54
C TRP A 193 -8.82 -2.83 -12.54
N SER A 194 -8.92 -1.66 -11.90
CA SER A 194 -7.95 -1.23 -10.89
C SER A 194 -8.11 -1.95 -9.55
N ALA A 195 -9.27 -2.56 -9.29
CA ALA A 195 -9.51 -3.30 -8.05
C ALA A 195 -9.13 -4.79 -8.18
N LEU A 196 -9.01 -5.31 -9.40
CA LEU A 196 -8.63 -6.70 -9.70
C LEU A 196 -7.26 -7.13 -9.13
N PRO A 197 -6.17 -6.34 -9.19
CA PRO A 197 -4.89 -6.75 -8.60
C PRO A 197 -4.97 -6.94 -7.08
N GLY A 198 -5.73 -6.07 -6.39
CA GLY A 198 -5.98 -6.19 -4.96
C GLY A 198 -6.78 -7.44 -4.60
N LEU A 199 -7.81 -7.77 -5.40
CA LEU A 199 -8.56 -9.03 -5.25
C LEU A 199 -7.67 -10.25 -5.36
N VAL A 200 -6.80 -10.32 -6.37
CA VAL A 200 -5.97 -11.50 -6.63
C VAL A 200 -4.87 -11.62 -5.58
N GLN A 201 -4.29 -10.50 -5.13
CA GLN A 201 -3.27 -10.50 -4.09
C GLN A 201 -3.80 -11.00 -2.73
N LEU A 202 -5.04 -10.65 -2.37
CA LEU A 202 -5.61 -10.92 -1.03
C LEU A 202 -5.64 -12.41 -0.64
N PRO A 203 -6.21 -13.35 -1.43
CA PRO A 203 -6.19 -14.78 -1.11
C PRO A 203 -4.83 -15.43 -1.44
N LEU A 204 -4.08 -14.87 -2.40
CA LEU A 204 -2.79 -15.43 -2.79
C LEU A 204 -1.71 -15.25 -1.70
N ARG A 205 -1.72 -14.11 -0.99
CA ARG A 205 -0.76 -13.82 0.08
C ARG A 205 -0.75 -14.87 1.22
N PRO A 206 -1.89 -15.27 1.83
CA PRO A 206 -1.90 -16.34 2.83
C PRO A 206 -1.59 -17.73 2.22
N VAL A 207 -2.02 -18.00 0.98
CA VAL A 207 -1.67 -19.26 0.28
C VAL A 207 -0.16 -19.39 0.10
N LEU A 208 0.53 -18.33 -0.33
CA LEU A 208 1.98 -18.32 -0.48
C LEU A 208 2.73 -18.35 0.86
N GLY A 209 2.18 -17.72 1.91
CA GLY A 209 2.71 -17.87 3.27
C GLY A 209 2.67 -19.32 3.76
N ILE A 210 1.50 -19.97 3.65
CA ILE A 210 1.33 -21.39 3.98
C ILE A 210 2.23 -22.27 3.11
N ALA A 211 2.39 -21.95 1.81
CA ALA A 211 3.29 -22.69 0.92
C ALA A 211 4.77 -22.58 1.36
N SER A 212 5.23 -21.38 1.78
CA SER A 212 6.57 -21.17 2.36
C SER A 212 6.84 -22.09 3.55
N ASP A 213 5.85 -22.25 4.43
CA ASP A 213 6.02 -23.00 5.68
C ASP A 213 5.81 -24.51 5.50
N ARG A 214 5.03 -24.92 4.49
CA ARG A 214 4.82 -26.34 4.16
C ARG A 214 5.89 -26.92 3.24
N LEU A 215 6.61 -26.10 2.46
CA LEU A 215 7.68 -26.54 1.59
C LEU A 215 8.88 -27.04 2.42
N ARG A 216 9.10 -28.35 2.50
CA ARG A 216 10.21 -28.95 3.30
C ARG A 216 11.45 -29.33 2.48
N CYS A 217 11.39 -29.26 1.15
CA CYS A 217 12.41 -29.79 0.24
C CYS A 217 13.66 -28.90 0.09
N ILE A 218 13.70 -27.72 0.73
CA ILE A 218 14.70 -26.67 0.55
C ILE A 218 15.04 -26.08 1.93
N SER A 219 16.27 -25.59 2.15
CA SER A 219 16.65 -24.86 3.37
C SER A 219 15.90 -23.54 3.53
N GLU A 220 15.66 -23.07 4.76
CA GLU A 220 14.92 -21.81 5.01
C GLU A 220 15.55 -20.61 4.28
N MET A 221 16.87 -20.46 4.33
CA MET A 221 17.59 -19.43 3.57
C MET A 221 17.26 -19.45 2.07
N ASN A 222 17.25 -20.63 1.44
CA ASN A 222 16.95 -20.74 0.02
C ASN A 222 15.45 -20.58 -0.29
N LYS A 223 14.53 -20.92 0.62
CA LYS A 223 13.11 -20.53 0.49
C LYS A 223 12.99 -19.01 0.45
N MET A 224 13.60 -18.30 1.40
CA MET A 224 13.54 -16.83 1.44
C MET A 224 14.10 -16.21 0.16
N ARG A 225 15.22 -16.73 -0.38
CA ARG A 225 15.75 -16.33 -1.69
C ARG A 225 14.74 -16.50 -2.84
N VAL A 226 14.11 -17.67 -2.94
CA VAL A 226 13.15 -17.99 -4.00
C VAL A 226 11.90 -17.12 -3.89
N PHE A 227 11.27 -17.06 -2.71
CA PHE A 227 10.06 -16.26 -2.49
C PHE A 227 10.30 -14.76 -2.70
N ASN A 228 11.44 -14.22 -2.24
CA ASN A 228 11.80 -12.82 -2.49
C ASN A 228 12.07 -12.55 -3.99
N SER A 229 12.74 -13.47 -4.68
CA SER A 229 12.99 -13.34 -6.12
C SER A 229 11.70 -13.42 -6.93
N VAL A 230 10.77 -14.31 -6.58
CA VAL A 230 9.44 -14.39 -7.20
C VAL A 230 8.66 -13.09 -6.97
N ALA A 231 8.77 -12.48 -5.79
CA ALA A 231 8.14 -11.18 -5.51
C ALA A 231 8.76 -10.05 -6.34
N LEU A 232 10.05 -9.77 -6.16
CA LEU A 232 10.70 -8.59 -6.73
C LEU A 232 11.05 -8.77 -8.21
N VAL A 233 11.66 -9.89 -8.62
CA VAL A 233 12.02 -10.11 -10.04
C VAL A 233 10.77 -10.43 -10.87
N GLY A 234 9.81 -11.17 -10.32
CA GLY A 234 8.50 -11.37 -10.95
C GLY A 234 7.79 -10.05 -11.23
N SER A 235 7.75 -9.15 -10.24
CA SER A 235 7.24 -7.79 -10.43
C SER A 235 8.09 -6.97 -11.41
N ALA A 236 9.41 -6.98 -11.31
CA ALA A 236 10.30 -6.26 -12.20
C ALA A 236 10.02 -6.62 -13.67
N LEU A 237 9.96 -7.92 -13.99
CA LEU A 237 9.65 -8.42 -15.32
C LEU A 237 8.26 -7.98 -15.79
N CYS A 238 7.26 -8.00 -14.89
CA CYS A 238 5.92 -7.51 -15.23
C CYS A 238 5.92 -6.01 -15.58
N PHE A 239 6.61 -5.16 -14.82
CA PHE A 239 6.75 -3.74 -15.17
C PHE A 239 7.44 -3.54 -16.52
N ALA A 240 8.56 -4.25 -16.77
CA ALA A 240 9.25 -4.18 -18.06
C ALA A 240 8.32 -4.58 -19.22
N LEU A 241 7.54 -5.67 -19.06
CA LEU A 241 6.57 -6.13 -20.06
C LEU A 241 5.44 -5.13 -20.30
N VAL A 242 4.83 -4.57 -19.24
CA VAL A 242 3.75 -3.56 -19.36
C VAL A 242 4.20 -2.37 -20.20
N GLY A 243 5.43 -1.89 -20.02
CA GLY A 243 5.97 -0.77 -20.79
C GLY A 243 5.99 -0.97 -22.30
N PHE A 244 6.02 -2.22 -22.79
CA PHE A 244 6.04 -2.57 -24.21
C PHE A 244 4.71 -3.14 -24.73
N VAL A 245 3.63 -3.17 -23.92
CA VAL A 245 2.30 -3.57 -24.40
C VAL A 245 1.79 -2.56 -25.44
N PRO A 246 1.35 -2.99 -26.63
CA PRO A 246 0.80 -2.08 -27.64
C PRO A 246 -0.63 -1.64 -27.31
N GLU A 247 -1.01 -0.43 -27.75
CA GLU A 247 -2.31 0.19 -27.43
C GLU A 247 -3.54 -0.62 -27.88
N ASN A 248 -3.39 -1.52 -28.85
CA ASN A 248 -4.46 -2.40 -29.32
C ASN A 248 -4.77 -3.58 -28.38
N LEU A 249 -3.99 -3.79 -27.31
CA LEU A 249 -4.17 -4.88 -26.34
C LEU A 249 -4.29 -4.35 -24.89
N PRO A 250 -5.24 -3.45 -24.56
CA PRO A 250 -5.31 -2.82 -23.24
C PRO A 250 -5.59 -3.83 -22.10
N MET A 251 -6.36 -4.89 -22.38
CA MET A 251 -6.60 -5.98 -21.43
C MET A 251 -5.29 -6.69 -21.02
N LEU A 252 -4.32 -6.82 -21.93
CA LEU A 252 -3.04 -7.46 -21.64
C LEU A 252 -2.25 -6.66 -20.58
N ALA A 253 -2.28 -5.33 -20.64
CA ALA A 253 -1.65 -4.49 -19.63
C ALA A 253 -2.30 -4.67 -18.24
N VAL A 254 -3.64 -4.74 -18.17
CA VAL A 254 -4.37 -5.01 -16.92
C VAL A 254 -4.02 -6.39 -16.35
N ILE A 255 -3.92 -7.42 -17.20
CA ILE A 255 -3.52 -8.78 -16.80
C ILE A 255 -2.09 -8.76 -16.25
N ILE A 256 -1.13 -8.13 -16.92
CA ILE A 256 0.27 -8.10 -16.45
C ILE A 256 0.41 -7.28 -15.16
N MET A 257 -0.33 -6.16 -14.99
CA MET A 257 -0.37 -5.43 -13.72
C MET A 257 -1.02 -6.25 -12.57
N THR A 258 -1.99 -7.09 -12.90
CA THR A 258 -2.59 -8.04 -11.95
C THR A 258 -1.58 -9.11 -11.55
N ILE A 259 -0.85 -9.69 -12.51
CA ILE A 259 0.24 -10.66 -12.26
C ILE A 259 1.36 -10.01 -11.44
N ASN A 260 1.74 -8.76 -11.72
CA ASN A 260 2.73 -8.02 -10.93
C ASN A 260 2.36 -8.00 -9.44
N THR A 261 1.12 -7.63 -9.15
CA THR A 261 0.61 -7.48 -7.78
C THR A 261 0.39 -8.86 -7.12
N ALA A 262 0.11 -9.89 -7.91
CA ALA A 262 0.10 -11.28 -7.48
C ALA A 262 1.52 -11.78 -7.12
N SER A 263 2.55 -11.42 -7.90
CA SER A 263 3.96 -11.75 -7.58
C SER A 263 4.37 -11.17 -6.23
N THR A 264 4.06 -9.90 -5.94
CA THR A 264 4.38 -9.28 -4.63
C THR A 264 3.65 -9.93 -3.45
N ALA A 265 2.67 -10.82 -3.67
CA ALA A 265 2.09 -11.64 -2.61
C ALA A 265 3.09 -12.64 -2.00
N ALA A 266 4.16 -12.99 -2.72
CA ALA A 266 5.23 -13.89 -2.26
C ALA A 266 6.17 -13.25 -1.22
N ASN A 267 6.09 -11.93 -1.01
CA ASN A 267 6.94 -11.18 -0.07
C ASN A 267 6.88 -11.71 1.38
N THR A 268 5.77 -12.34 1.76
CA THR A 268 5.55 -12.98 3.08
C THR A 268 6.54 -14.10 3.38
N GLY A 269 6.91 -14.91 2.37
CA GLY A 269 7.93 -15.95 2.47
C GLY A 269 9.36 -15.45 2.25
N GLY A 270 9.53 -14.19 1.84
CA GLY A 270 10.81 -13.55 1.50
C GLY A 270 11.27 -12.57 2.59
N LEU A 271 11.31 -11.27 2.25
CA LEU A 271 11.83 -10.21 3.13
C LEU A 271 11.21 -10.17 4.54
N TYR A 272 9.90 -10.41 4.68
CA TYR A 272 9.24 -10.39 5.99
C TYR A 272 9.71 -11.53 6.90
N LYS A 273 9.90 -12.74 6.34
CA LYS A 273 10.41 -13.92 7.04
C LYS A 273 11.89 -13.76 7.40
N CYS A 274 12.69 -13.15 6.51
CA CYS A 274 14.09 -12.80 6.80
C CYS A 274 14.19 -11.79 7.95
N GLY A 275 13.40 -10.71 7.90
CA GLY A 275 13.37 -9.68 8.94
C GLY A 275 13.06 -10.26 10.32
N THR A 276 12.06 -11.14 10.44
CA THR A 276 11.70 -11.76 11.72
C THR A 276 12.72 -12.79 12.22
N PHE A 277 13.30 -13.61 11.34
CA PHE A 277 14.34 -14.58 11.72
C PHE A 277 15.62 -13.94 12.25
N VAL A 278 16.07 -12.85 11.62
CA VAL A 278 17.30 -12.12 11.98
C VAL A 278 17.15 -11.36 13.31
N SER A 279 15.97 -10.80 13.58
CA SER A 279 15.75 -9.87 14.69
C SER A 279 15.03 -10.46 15.91
N ARG A 280 14.40 -11.64 15.78
CA ARG A 280 13.79 -12.41 16.88
C ARG A 280 12.89 -11.55 17.78
N GLN A 281 13.22 -11.37 19.06
CA GLN A 281 12.44 -10.56 20.00
C GLN A 281 12.28 -9.09 19.55
N TYR A 282 13.20 -8.57 18.74
CA TYR A 282 13.16 -7.20 18.20
C TYR A 282 12.46 -7.08 16.84
N ALA A 283 11.82 -8.14 16.35
CA ALA A 283 11.10 -8.13 15.07
C ALA A 283 9.99 -7.08 14.99
N HIS A 284 9.36 -6.74 16.12
CA HIS A 284 8.38 -5.66 16.19
C HIS A 284 8.95 -4.32 15.70
N PHE A 285 10.21 -4.01 16.02
CA PHE A 285 10.87 -2.77 15.60
C PHE A 285 11.27 -2.80 14.12
N VAL A 286 11.80 -3.94 13.63
CA VAL A 286 12.17 -4.09 12.21
C VAL A 286 10.93 -3.99 11.30
N VAL A 287 9.83 -4.63 11.68
CA VAL A 287 8.55 -4.56 10.94
C VAL A 287 7.88 -3.20 11.09
N ALA A 288 8.02 -2.50 12.23
CA ALA A 288 7.58 -1.11 12.35
C ALA A 288 8.34 -0.16 11.40
N GLY A 289 9.65 -0.39 11.20
CA GLY A 289 10.45 0.31 10.19
C GLY A 289 9.87 0.17 8.76
N ILE A 290 9.50 -1.06 8.39
CA ILE A 290 8.84 -1.35 7.10
C ILE A 290 7.51 -0.56 6.96
N GLN A 291 6.72 -0.43 8.02
CA GLN A 291 5.48 0.37 7.96
C GLN A 291 5.74 1.88 7.94
N PHE A 292 6.83 2.36 8.55
CA PHE A 292 7.26 3.75 8.45
C PHE A 292 7.68 4.10 7.01
N GLU A 293 8.43 3.22 6.33
CA GLU A 293 8.74 3.36 4.89
C GLU A 293 7.49 3.50 4.02
N LYS A 294 6.40 2.79 4.35
CA LYS A 294 5.11 2.91 3.67
C LYS A 294 4.48 4.29 3.83
N SER A 295 4.51 4.85 5.03
CA SER A 295 4.03 6.22 5.29
C SER A 295 4.86 7.26 4.53
N VAL A 296 6.18 7.13 4.53
CA VAL A 296 7.09 8.00 3.74
C VAL A 296 6.82 7.87 2.25
N THR A 297 6.65 6.64 1.75
CA THR A 297 6.37 6.37 0.33
C THR A 297 5.05 6.99 -0.11
N LEU A 298 3.98 6.87 0.68
CA LEU A 298 2.68 7.50 0.39
C LEU A 298 2.77 9.03 0.28
N PHE A 299 3.64 9.66 1.09
CA PHE A 299 3.87 11.11 1.03
C PHE A 299 4.73 11.54 -0.17
N VAL A 300 5.78 10.77 -0.49
CA VAL A 300 6.73 11.10 -1.58
C VAL A 300 6.20 10.72 -2.96
N SER A 301 5.37 9.68 -3.05
CA SER A 301 4.86 9.12 -4.31
C SER A 301 4.20 10.16 -5.24
N PRO A 302 3.29 11.05 -4.79
CA PRO A 302 2.69 12.07 -5.66
C PRO A 302 3.69 13.07 -6.24
N LEU A 303 4.75 13.40 -5.48
CA LEU A 303 5.81 14.31 -5.93
C LEU A 303 6.65 13.67 -7.04
N LEU A 304 7.03 12.39 -6.88
CA LEU A 304 7.75 11.64 -7.92
C LEU A 304 6.87 11.46 -9.16
N PHE A 305 5.60 11.08 -8.99
CA PHE A 305 4.67 10.93 -10.12
C PHE A 305 4.54 12.21 -10.93
N SER A 306 4.28 13.35 -10.27
CA SER A 306 4.16 14.66 -10.93
C SER A 306 5.46 15.17 -11.56
N PHE A 307 6.62 14.64 -11.16
CA PHE A 307 7.92 14.99 -11.73
C PHE A 307 8.25 14.16 -12.98
N PHE A 308 7.94 12.85 -12.97
CA PHE A 308 8.23 11.95 -14.09
C PHE A 308 7.14 11.90 -15.15
N ILE A 309 5.88 12.14 -14.78
CA ILE A 309 4.72 12.10 -15.69
C ILE A 309 4.10 13.50 -15.73
N THR A 310 4.43 14.24 -16.79
CA THR A 310 3.84 15.56 -17.10
C THR A 310 2.59 15.44 -17.98
N ASP A 311 2.51 14.36 -18.76
CA ASP A 311 1.36 14.00 -19.59
C ASP A 311 0.91 12.58 -19.23
N GLU A 312 -0.21 12.50 -18.52
CA GLU A 312 -0.82 11.25 -18.06
C GLU A 312 -1.19 10.29 -19.21
N SER A 313 -1.29 10.78 -20.46
CA SER A 313 -1.58 9.96 -21.64
C SER A 313 -0.32 9.45 -22.37
N SER A 314 0.87 9.96 -22.02
CA SER A 314 2.11 9.67 -22.75
C SER A 314 2.72 8.30 -22.39
N VAL A 315 2.48 7.29 -23.23
CA VAL A 315 3.05 5.93 -23.11
C VAL A 315 4.57 5.95 -22.88
N VAL A 316 5.30 6.90 -23.46
CA VAL A 316 6.76 7.03 -23.34
C VAL A 316 7.19 7.40 -21.91
N GLN A 317 6.45 8.31 -21.25
CA GLN A 317 6.74 8.70 -19.87
C GLN A 317 6.46 7.55 -18.90
N TRP A 318 5.32 6.88 -19.06
CA TRP A 318 4.98 5.67 -18.29
C TRP A 318 6.01 4.54 -18.48
N ARG A 319 6.46 4.29 -19.73
CA ARG A 319 7.51 3.31 -20.02
C ARG A 319 8.81 3.62 -19.28
N ALA A 320 9.23 4.89 -19.21
CA ALA A 320 10.42 5.29 -18.45
C ALA A 320 10.29 4.97 -16.95
N VAL A 321 9.12 5.24 -16.36
CA VAL A 321 8.84 4.91 -14.95
C VAL A 321 8.84 3.39 -14.72
N PHE A 322 8.18 2.62 -15.58
CA PHE A 322 8.17 1.15 -15.47
C PHE A 322 9.58 0.53 -15.58
N LEU A 323 10.42 1.03 -16.49
CA LEU A 323 11.81 0.58 -16.62
C LEU A 323 12.66 1.00 -15.41
N GLY A 324 12.41 2.18 -14.83
CA GLY A 324 13.02 2.57 -13.55
C GLY A 324 12.68 1.61 -12.42
N MET A 325 11.40 1.22 -12.30
CA MET A 325 10.95 0.22 -11.32
C MET A 325 11.59 -1.16 -11.55
N PHE A 326 11.71 -1.61 -12.81
CA PHE A 326 12.42 -2.84 -13.16
C PHE A 326 13.87 -2.85 -12.64
N VAL A 327 14.61 -1.75 -12.83
CA VAL A 327 16.00 -1.62 -12.34
C VAL A 327 16.05 -1.64 -10.82
N ILE A 328 15.23 -0.85 -10.14
CA ILE A 328 15.21 -0.75 -8.67
C ILE A 328 14.90 -2.11 -8.03
N LEU A 329 13.86 -2.80 -8.49
CA LEU A 329 13.46 -4.11 -7.97
C LEU A 329 14.52 -5.19 -8.21
N THR A 330 15.14 -5.20 -9.40
CA THR A 330 16.20 -6.16 -9.74
C THR A 330 17.44 -5.93 -8.88
N MET A 331 17.84 -4.67 -8.67
CA MET A 331 18.96 -4.32 -7.79
C MET A 331 18.68 -4.70 -6.33
N ALA A 332 17.49 -4.37 -5.80
CA ALA A 332 17.11 -4.71 -4.43
C ALA A 332 17.14 -6.22 -4.19
N ASN A 333 16.61 -7.03 -5.12
CA ASN A 333 16.68 -8.48 -5.01
C ASN A 333 18.12 -9.03 -5.11
N ALA A 334 18.97 -8.44 -5.96
CA ALA A 334 20.37 -8.83 -6.05
C ALA A 334 21.08 -8.66 -4.69
N PHE A 335 20.93 -7.52 -4.02
CA PHE A 335 21.46 -7.32 -2.67
C PHE A 335 20.89 -8.32 -1.65
N PHE A 336 19.59 -8.65 -1.75
CA PHE A 336 18.95 -9.65 -0.88
C PHE A 336 19.57 -11.04 -1.03
N LEU A 337 19.77 -11.51 -2.26
CA LEU A 337 20.31 -12.84 -2.52
C LEU A 337 21.69 -13.05 -1.88
N PHE A 338 22.54 -12.01 -1.86
CA PHE A 338 23.87 -12.05 -1.25
C PHE A 338 23.86 -11.95 0.28
N MET A 339 22.95 -11.17 0.88
CA MET A 339 23.00 -10.87 2.33
C MET A 339 21.95 -11.60 3.20
N VAL A 340 20.98 -12.30 2.60
CA VAL A 340 19.97 -13.07 3.34
C VAL A 340 20.60 -14.16 4.22
N THR A 341 20.11 -14.25 5.46
CA THR A 341 20.46 -15.32 6.40
C THR A 341 19.21 -15.78 7.16
N ASP A 342 19.20 -17.04 7.61
CA ASP A 342 18.20 -17.62 8.51
C ASP A 342 18.66 -17.61 9.98
N GLN A 343 19.90 -17.20 10.24
CA GLN A 343 20.49 -17.13 11.58
C GLN A 343 20.10 -15.84 12.31
N PRO A 344 19.91 -15.88 13.65
CA PRO A 344 19.72 -14.69 14.46
C PRO A 344 20.96 -13.79 14.43
N ALA A 345 20.78 -12.47 14.48
CA ALA A 345 21.88 -11.51 14.54
C ALA A 345 22.50 -11.42 15.94
N ASP A 346 23.76 -11.01 16.03
CA ASP A 346 24.50 -10.93 17.31
C ASP A 346 23.78 -10.09 18.38
N PHE A 347 23.04 -9.05 17.97
CA PHE A 347 22.28 -8.18 18.87
C PHE A 347 21.09 -8.87 19.57
N THR A 348 20.68 -10.08 19.14
CA THR A 348 19.63 -10.84 19.84
C THR A 348 20.20 -11.69 20.99
N ASN A 349 21.53 -11.83 21.10
CA ASN A 349 22.20 -12.63 22.12
C ASN A 349 22.39 -11.83 23.42
N LEU A 350 21.38 -11.85 24.28
CA LEU A 350 21.35 -11.07 25.54
C LEU A 350 22.54 -11.34 26.48
N ARG A 351 23.09 -12.56 26.47
CA ARG A 351 24.30 -12.91 27.26
C ARG A 351 25.56 -12.15 26.84
N LEU A 352 25.66 -11.68 25.58
CA LEU A 352 26.77 -10.87 25.11
C LEU A 352 26.61 -9.41 25.58
N MET A 353 25.39 -8.87 25.49
CA MET A 353 25.05 -7.51 25.93
C MET A 353 25.31 -7.30 27.42
N GLU A 354 24.88 -8.24 28.28
CA GLU A 354 25.17 -8.19 29.73
C GLU A 354 26.67 -8.26 30.08
N GLY A 355 27.50 -8.76 29.16
CA GLY A 355 28.96 -8.76 29.28
C GLY A 355 29.56 -7.41 28.87
N GLU A 356 29.12 -6.86 27.74
CA GLU A 356 29.59 -5.55 27.26
C GLU A 356 29.18 -4.40 28.20
N GLU A 357 27.95 -4.38 28.73
CA GLU A 357 27.54 -3.38 29.72
C GLU A 357 28.37 -3.45 31.00
N ARG A 358 28.72 -4.67 31.46
CA ARG A 358 29.62 -4.88 32.62
C ARG A 358 31.08 -4.52 32.37
N ILE A 359 31.49 -4.38 31.11
CA ILE A 359 32.82 -3.90 30.71
C ILE A 359 32.82 -2.38 30.54
N GLN A 360 31.71 -1.77 30.10
CA GLN A 360 31.59 -0.30 29.96
C GLN A 360 31.26 0.43 31.28
N THR A 361 30.87 -0.30 32.33
CA THR A 361 30.60 0.24 33.68
C THR A 361 31.76 0.02 34.68
N LYS A 362 32.92 -0.40 34.20
CA LYS A 362 34.19 -0.51 34.95
C LYS A 362 35.26 0.38 34.34
#